data_AF-A0A9X9M6W6-F1
#
_entry.id   AF-A0A9X9M6W6-F1
#
_cell.length_a   1.000
_cell.length_b   1.000
_cell.length_c   1.000
_cell.angle_alpha   90.00
_cell.angle_beta   90.00
_cell.angle_gamma   90.00
#
_symmetry.space_group_name_H-M   'P 1'
#
loop_
_entity.id
_entity.type
_entity.pdbx_description
1 polymer ?
#
loop_
_entity_poly.entity_id
_entity_poly.type
_entity_poly.pdbx_seq_one_letter_code
_entity_poly.pdbx_strand_id
1 'polypeptide(L)'
;GGVVSERVKQDVLRWVQEQGQGRPRAAPEGTEETEALEGSEEPEEEEGELSYPLELLYCLYETQESAFVHQALRGWPELQLERVRFSRMDLVVLSYCVRSCPAGQALRLVSCALVPPQEKKKKKSLIKRLHGSLGGSSSQATMRKPQASPLRALFEAMIDQHCGLHSLTLCRCRLPDSVCQDLS
;
A
#
# COMPACT_ATOMS: atom_id res chain seq x y z
N GLY A 1 -13.75 15.82 5.66
CA GLY A 1 -14.37 14.51 5.90
C GLY A 1 -15.82 14.64 5.57
N GLY A 2 -16.35 13.76 4.71
CA GLY A 2 -17.79 13.64 4.52
C GLY A 2 -18.40 12.94 5.72
N VAL A 3 -19.63 13.31 6.09
CA VAL A 3 -20.35 12.61 7.15
C VAL A 3 -20.89 11.31 6.57
N VAL A 4 -20.26 10.18 6.89
CA VAL A 4 -20.77 8.85 6.54
C VAL A 4 -21.98 8.54 7.44
N SER A 5 -23.07 8.06 6.84
CA SER A 5 -24.30 7.73 7.58
C SER A 5 -24.05 6.60 8.59
N GLU A 6 -24.65 6.72 9.78
CA GLU A 6 -24.57 5.72 10.85
C GLU A 6 -25.00 4.32 10.39
N ARG A 7 -25.97 4.24 9.47
CA ARG A 7 -26.42 2.95 8.91
C ARG A 7 -25.30 2.25 8.13
N VAL A 8 -24.57 3.01 7.31
CA VAL A 8 -23.44 2.47 6.53
C VAL A 8 -22.33 1.99 7.45
N LYS A 9 -22.07 2.72 8.54
CA LYS A 9 -21.10 2.31 9.57
C LYS A 9 -21.48 0.97 10.21
N GLN A 10 -22.75 0.79 10.56
CA GLN A 10 -23.24 -0.47 11.14
C GLN A 10 -23.13 -1.64 10.16
N ASP A 11 -23.41 -1.41 8.88
CA ASP A 11 -23.30 -2.44 7.84
C ASP A 11 -21.83 -2.88 7.66
N VAL A 12 -20.89 -1.92 7.65
CA VAL A 12 -19.45 -2.20 7.61
C VAL A 12 -19.02 -3.03 8.82
N LEU A 13 -19.43 -2.64 10.04
CA LEU A 13 -19.08 -3.37 11.25
C LEU A 13 -19.60 -4.80 11.25
N ARG A 14 -20.82 -5.01 10.74
CA ARG A 14 -21.40 -6.35 10.59
C ARG A 14 -20.59 -7.18 9.60
N TRP A 15 -20.31 -6.61 8.43
CA TRP A 15 -19.56 -7.29 7.38
C TRP A 15 -18.15 -7.71 7.86
N VAL A 16 -17.44 -6.83 8.58
CA VAL A 16 -16.11 -7.15 9.14
C VAL A 16 -16.17 -8.32 10.12
N GLN A 17 -17.19 -8.35 10.99
CA GLN A 17 -17.38 -9.44 11.95
C GLN A 17 -17.67 -10.78 11.28
N GLU A 18 -18.41 -10.79 10.17
CA GLU A 18 -18.71 -12.01 9.41
C GLU A 18 -17.45 -12.61 8.75
N GLN A 19 -16.48 -11.78 8.41
CA GLN A 19 -15.26 -12.18 7.71
C GLN A 19 -14.14 -12.59 8.67
N GLY A 20 -14.08 -11.96 9.85
CA GLY A 20 -13.19 -12.34 10.95
C GLY A 20 -13.51 -13.72 11.54
N GLN A 21 -14.67 -14.30 11.26
CA GLN A 21 -15.08 -15.63 11.74
C GLN A 21 -14.58 -16.80 10.88
N GLY A 22 -13.63 -16.58 9.97
CA GLY A 22 -12.89 -17.68 9.35
C GLY A 22 -13.72 -18.56 8.44
N ARG A 23 -14.52 -17.96 7.54
CA ARG A 23 -15.08 -18.73 6.43
C ARG A 23 -13.94 -19.02 5.43
N PRO A 24 -13.62 -20.29 5.12
CA PRO A 24 -12.65 -20.58 4.07
C PRO A 24 -13.14 -19.94 2.77
N ARG A 25 -12.26 -19.15 2.14
CA ARG A 25 -12.47 -18.69 0.77
C ARG A 25 -12.65 -19.95 -0.08
N ALA A 26 -13.87 -20.19 -0.57
CA ALA A 26 -14.09 -21.22 -1.56
C ALA A 26 -13.15 -20.90 -2.73
N ALA A 27 -12.31 -21.88 -3.07
CA ALA A 27 -11.48 -21.82 -4.26
C ALA A 27 -12.38 -21.56 -5.48
N PRO A 28 -11.92 -20.83 -6.51
CA PRO A 28 -12.64 -20.82 -7.76
C PRO A 28 -12.72 -22.27 -8.24
N GLU A 29 -13.95 -22.78 -8.39
CA GLU A 29 -14.17 -24.11 -8.94
C GLU A 29 -13.53 -24.17 -10.33
N GLY A 30 -12.68 -25.17 -10.52
CA GLY A 30 -12.07 -25.45 -11.80
C GLY A 30 -13.12 -25.84 -12.83
N THR A 31 -12.96 -25.29 -14.03
CA THR A 31 -13.54 -25.90 -15.23
C THR A 31 -12.38 -26.23 -16.16
N GLU A 32 -12.33 -27.49 -16.55
CA GLU A 32 -11.24 -28.16 -17.27
C GLU A 32 -11.13 -27.74 -18.74
N GLU A 33 -9.87 -27.73 -19.21
CA GLU A 33 -9.31 -28.01 -20.54
C GLU A 33 -9.83 -27.33 -21.81
N THR A 34 -8.91 -26.65 -22.52
CA THR A 34 -8.63 -26.88 -23.95
C THR A 34 -7.19 -26.44 -24.29
N GLU A 35 -6.55 -27.19 -25.17
CA GLU A 35 -5.11 -27.23 -25.44
C GLU A 35 -4.60 -26.15 -26.44
N ALA A 36 -3.30 -25.83 -26.32
CA ALA A 36 -2.35 -25.32 -27.33
C ALA A 36 -2.49 -23.89 -27.89
N LEU A 37 -1.48 -23.03 -27.65
CA LEU A 37 -0.43 -22.65 -28.62
C LEU A 37 0.49 -21.55 -28.02
N GLU A 38 1.80 -21.68 -28.20
CA GLU A 38 2.82 -20.70 -27.76
C GLU A 38 2.64 -19.30 -28.41
N GLY A 39 2.89 -18.24 -27.63
CA GLY A 39 3.03 -16.89 -28.19
C GLY A 39 3.14 -15.77 -27.16
N SER A 40 4.38 -15.33 -26.90
CA SER A 40 4.77 -14.00 -26.40
C SER A 40 4.18 -13.51 -25.07
N GLU A 41 4.97 -13.68 -24.01
CA GLU A 41 4.78 -13.10 -22.69
C GLU A 41 4.91 -11.56 -22.73
N GLU A 42 3.80 -10.86 -22.98
CA GLU A 42 3.63 -9.49 -22.50
C GLU A 42 2.94 -9.60 -21.13
N PRO A 43 3.45 -8.97 -20.05
CA PRO A 43 2.71 -8.95 -18.81
C PRO A 43 1.47 -8.09 -19.04
N GLU A 44 0.33 -8.75 -19.26
CA GLU A 44 -0.98 -8.12 -19.23
C GLU A 44 -1.03 -7.25 -17.97
N GLU A 45 -1.24 -5.95 -18.16
CA GLU A 45 -1.58 -5.04 -17.10
C GLU A 45 -2.94 -5.51 -16.57
N GLU A 46 -2.93 -6.49 -15.66
CA GLU A 46 -4.09 -6.89 -14.87
C GLU A 46 -4.54 -5.59 -14.18
N GLU A 47 -5.61 -4.98 -14.70
CA GLU A 47 -6.29 -3.85 -14.10
C GLU A 47 -6.70 -4.31 -12.71
N GLY A 48 -5.84 -3.99 -11.74
CA GLY A 48 -5.89 -4.59 -10.42
C GLY A 48 -7.17 -4.18 -9.72
N GLU A 49 -8.14 -5.08 -9.69
CA GLU A 49 -9.23 -5.03 -8.73
C GLU A 49 -8.58 -4.83 -7.35
N LEU A 50 -8.97 -3.77 -6.66
CA LEU A 50 -8.42 -3.47 -5.34
C LEU A 50 -8.68 -4.70 -4.48
N SER A 51 -7.67 -5.17 -3.75
CA SER A 51 -7.91 -6.24 -2.79
C SER A 51 -9.04 -5.79 -1.88
N TYR A 52 -10.11 -6.58 -1.72
CA TYR A 52 -11.25 -6.22 -0.87
C TYR A 52 -10.85 -5.52 0.45
N PRO A 53 -9.81 -5.99 1.19
CA PRO A 53 -9.39 -5.32 2.42
C PRO A 53 -8.89 -3.89 2.21
N LEU A 54 -8.24 -3.58 1.09
CA LEU A 54 -7.80 -2.22 0.75
C LEU A 54 -8.99 -1.28 0.53
N GLU A 55 -10.03 -1.72 -0.17
CA GLU A 55 -11.26 -0.93 -0.36
C GLU A 55 -11.91 -0.58 0.99
N LEU A 56 -11.96 -1.54 1.91
CA LEU A 56 -12.44 -1.29 3.26
C LEU A 56 -11.61 -0.21 3.96
N LEU A 57 -10.27 -0.28 3.85
CA LEU A 57 -9.40 0.74 4.45
C LEU A 57 -9.70 2.15 3.89
N TYR A 58 -10.02 2.25 2.59
CA TYR A 58 -10.46 3.52 2.00
C TYR A 58 -11.78 4.00 2.63
N CYS A 59 -12.78 3.12 2.76
CA CYS A 59 -14.03 3.48 3.43
C CYS A 59 -13.81 3.94 4.87
N LEU A 60 -12.94 3.24 5.62
CA LEU A 60 -12.58 3.61 6.99
C LEU A 60 -11.86 4.96 7.05
N TYR A 61 -10.93 5.21 6.12
CA TYR A 61 -10.23 6.48 6.00
C TYR A 61 -11.20 7.64 5.76
N GLU A 62 -12.18 7.48 4.87
CA GLU A 62 -13.16 8.51 4.55
C GLU A 62 -13.99 8.98 5.75
N THR A 63 -14.24 8.10 6.73
CA THR A 63 -14.95 8.47 7.97
C THR A 63 -14.17 9.50 8.79
N GLN A 64 -12.84 9.47 8.72
CA GLN A 64 -11.96 10.29 9.56
C GLN A 64 -12.24 10.16 11.08
N GLU A 65 -12.83 9.03 11.52
CA GLU A 65 -13.21 8.78 12.92
C GLU A 65 -12.39 7.63 13.51
N SER A 66 -11.28 7.94 14.19
CA SER A 66 -10.35 6.93 14.72
C SER A 66 -11.01 5.88 15.63
N ALA A 67 -12.00 6.28 16.45
CA ALA A 67 -12.74 5.35 17.29
C ALA A 67 -13.55 4.32 16.48
N PHE A 68 -14.15 4.76 15.37
CA PHE A 68 -14.87 3.87 14.47
C PHE A 68 -13.92 2.94 13.71
N VAL A 69 -12.79 3.47 13.23
CA VAL A 69 -11.72 2.68 12.60
C VAL A 69 -11.22 1.59 13.56
N HIS A 70 -10.94 1.96 14.82
CA HIS A 70 -10.51 1.02 15.85
C HIS A 70 -11.54 -0.09 16.09
N GLN A 71 -12.82 0.28 16.20
CA GLN A 71 -13.90 -0.68 16.38
C GLN A 71 -14.04 -1.64 15.19
N ALA A 72 -13.92 -1.13 13.97
CA ALA A 72 -13.97 -1.94 12.76
C ALA A 72 -12.79 -2.92 12.70
N LEU A 73 -11.57 -2.44 12.91
CA LEU A 73 -10.37 -3.27 12.84
C LEU A 73 -10.32 -4.35 13.93
N ARG A 74 -11.07 -4.20 15.03
CA ARG A 74 -11.17 -5.21 16.10
C ARG A 74 -11.67 -6.56 15.63
N GLY A 75 -12.47 -6.61 14.58
CA GLY A 75 -12.94 -7.87 13.99
C GLY A 75 -11.85 -8.62 13.22
N TRP A 76 -10.69 -7.99 12.95
CA TRP A 76 -9.66 -8.46 12.05
C TRP A 76 -8.31 -8.63 12.77
N PRO A 77 -8.06 -9.78 13.41
CA PRO A 77 -6.82 -10.02 14.15
C PRO A 77 -5.58 -9.99 13.24
N GLU A 78 -5.71 -10.38 11.98
CA GLU A 78 -4.69 -10.18 10.94
C GLU A 78 -5.30 -9.47 9.73
N LEU A 79 -4.74 -8.31 9.38
CA LEU A 79 -5.06 -7.59 8.15
C LEU A 79 -4.11 -8.07 7.05
N GLN A 80 -4.60 -8.85 6.10
CA GLN A 80 -3.82 -9.33 4.96
C GLN A 80 -4.14 -8.51 3.69
N LEU A 81 -3.10 -7.94 3.08
CA LEU A 81 -3.16 -7.31 1.76
C LEU A 81 -2.30 -8.12 0.79
N GLU A 82 -2.88 -8.52 -0.33
CA GLU A 82 -2.23 -9.42 -1.29
C GLU A 82 -2.24 -8.84 -2.71
N ARG A 83 -1.10 -8.95 -3.40
CA ARG A 83 -0.88 -8.49 -4.79
C ARG A 83 -1.18 -7.00 -5.01
N VAL A 84 -1.13 -6.19 -3.95
CA VAL A 84 -1.38 -4.75 -4.02
C VAL A 84 -0.16 -4.00 -4.57
N ARG A 85 -0.37 -3.16 -5.59
CA ARG A 85 0.60 -2.15 -6.03
C ARG A 85 0.30 -0.83 -5.32
N PHE A 86 0.96 -0.58 -4.20
CA PHE A 86 0.75 0.61 -3.38
C PHE A 86 1.17 1.89 -4.11
N SER A 87 0.18 2.76 -4.31
CA SER A 87 0.36 4.18 -4.58
C SER A 87 0.69 4.94 -3.29
N ARG A 88 1.06 6.21 -3.43
CA ARG A 88 1.24 7.09 -2.27
C ARG A 88 -0.04 7.23 -1.44
N MET A 89 -1.21 7.20 -2.07
CA MET A 89 -2.49 7.34 -1.39
C MET A 89 -2.80 6.11 -0.55
N ASP A 90 -2.57 4.92 -1.11
CA ASP A 90 -2.79 3.65 -0.39
C ASP A 90 -1.97 3.60 0.90
N LEU A 91 -0.73 4.10 0.86
CA LEU A 91 0.13 4.16 2.05
C LEU A 91 -0.36 5.18 3.09
N VAL A 92 -0.94 6.30 2.66
CA VAL A 92 -1.57 7.27 3.59
C VAL A 92 -2.77 6.63 4.27
N VAL A 93 -3.64 5.97 3.51
CA VAL A 93 -4.83 5.28 3.98
C VAL A 93 -4.45 4.16 4.96
N LEU A 94 -3.51 3.30 4.57
CA LEU A 94 -3.01 2.21 5.40
C LEU A 94 -2.39 2.73 6.70
N SER A 95 -1.54 3.76 6.62
CA SER A 95 -0.91 4.36 7.80
C SER A 95 -1.96 4.93 8.76
N TYR A 96 -2.96 5.65 8.26
CA TYR A 96 -4.04 6.17 9.09
C TYR A 96 -4.80 5.06 9.83
N CYS A 97 -5.13 3.97 9.13
CA CYS A 97 -5.84 2.85 9.73
C CYS A 97 -5.00 2.11 10.77
N VAL A 98 -3.72 1.85 10.47
CA VAL A 98 -2.79 1.17 11.38
C VAL A 98 -2.58 1.97 12.67
N ARG A 99 -2.56 3.32 12.62
CA ARG A 99 -2.47 4.14 13.86
C ARG A 99 -3.62 3.92 14.83
N SER A 100 -4.76 3.44 14.35
CA SER A 100 -5.96 3.20 15.16
C SER A 100 -6.20 1.72 15.42
N CYS A 101 -5.25 0.83 15.07
CA CYS A 101 -5.48 -0.60 15.19
C CYS A 101 -5.56 -1.07 16.67
N PRO A 102 -6.43 -2.04 16.97
CA PRO A 102 -6.46 -2.71 18.27
C PRO A 102 -5.14 -3.41 18.63
N ALA A 103 -4.89 -3.50 19.93
CA ALA A 103 -3.72 -4.20 20.46
C ALA A 103 -3.70 -5.68 20.04
N GLY A 104 -2.54 -6.14 19.59
CA GLY A 104 -2.34 -7.53 19.17
C GLY A 104 -2.72 -7.80 17.72
N GLN A 105 -3.06 -6.78 16.92
CA GLN A 105 -3.34 -6.97 15.50
C GLN A 105 -2.04 -7.19 14.69
N ALA A 106 -2.11 -8.04 13.66
CA ALA A 106 -1.04 -8.28 12.70
C ALA A 106 -1.35 -7.63 11.36
N LEU A 107 -0.32 -7.18 10.64
CA LEU A 107 -0.40 -6.75 9.24
C LEU A 107 0.46 -7.65 8.38
N ARG A 108 -0.13 -8.25 7.35
CA ARG A 108 0.55 -9.15 6.42
C ARG A 108 0.43 -8.63 4.99
N LEU A 109 1.56 -8.31 4.38
CA LEU A 109 1.65 -7.88 2.98
C LEU A 109 2.22 -9.05 2.15
N VAL A 110 1.47 -9.54 1.17
CA VAL A 110 1.83 -10.71 0.34
C VAL A 110 1.93 -10.32 -1.12
N SER A 111 3.08 -10.52 -1.75
CA SER A 111 3.30 -10.21 -3.17
C SER A 111 2.98 -8.75 -3.55
N CYS A 112 3.07 -7.82 -2.59
CA CYS A 112 2.78 -6.41 -2.81
C CYS A 112 3.99 -5.68 -3.42
N ALA A 113 3.75 -4.59 -4.14
CA ALA A 113 4.81 -3.73 -4.68
C ALA A 113 4.60 -2.30 -4.22
N LEU A 114 5.70 -1.61 -3.91
CA LEU A 114 5.69 -0.16 -3.66
C LEU A 114 6.13 0.52 -4.94
N VAL A 115 5.23 1.30 -5.56
CA VAL A 115 5.59 2.03 -6.77
C VAL A 115 6.55 3.15 -6.36
N PRO A 116 7.83 3.11 -6.78
CA PRO A 116 8.73 4.23 -6.51
C PRO A 116 8.17 5.47 -7.22
N PRO A 117 8.32 6.67 -6.63
CA PRO A 117 7.95 7.88 -7.33
C PRO A 117 8.70 7.88 -8.67
N GLN A 118 7.96 7.74 -9.78
CA GLN A 118 8.51 7.86 -11.12
C GLN A 118 9.25 9.20 -11.18
N GLU A 119 10.58 9.18 -11.07
CA GLU A 119 11.40 10.30 -11.46
C GLU A 119 11.11 10.49 -12.94
N LYS A 120 10.18 11.40 -13.28
CA LYS A 120 9.93 11.81 -14.66
C LYS A 120 11.29 12.07 -15.26
N LYS A 121 11.78 11.15 -16.12
CA LYS A 121 13.01 11.33 -16.87
C LYS A 121 12.83 12.66 -17.59
N LYS A 122 13.42 13.74 -17.05
CA LYS A 122 13.48 15.02 -17.73
C LYS A 122 14.10 14.69 -19.08
N LYS A 123 13.29 14.69 -20.15
CA LYS A 123 13.79 14.67 -21.53
C LYS A 123 14.80 15.81 -21.58
N LYS A 124 16.08 15.48 -21.50
CA LYS A 124 17.16 16.45 -21.59
C LYS A 124 17.05 16.97 -23.01
N SER A 125 16.36 18.10 -23.17
CA SER A 125 16.21 18.76 -24.46
C SER A 125 17.60 18.89 -25.09
N LEU A 126 17.78 18.25 -26.23
CA LEU A 126 19.04 18.19 -26.99
C LEU A 126 19.53 19.58 -27.43
N ILE A 127 18.72 20.62 -27.23
CA ILE A 127 18.98 22.01 -27.62
C ILE A 127 19.99 22.69 -26.70
N LYS A 128 20.26 22.17 -25.49
CA LYS A 128 21.28 22.77 -24.58
C LYS A 128 22.72 22.33 -24.86
N ARG A 129 22.98 21.42 -25.81
CA ARG A 129 24.35 20.99 -26.16
C ARG A 129 25.08 21.91 -27.14
N LEU A 130 24.41 22.85 -27.79
CA LEU A 130 25.05 23.75 -28.77
C LEU A 130 25.47 25.11 -28.19
N HIS A 131 25.14 25.42 -26.94
CA HIS A 131 25.47 26.72 -26.29
C HIS A 131 26.49 26.60 -25.14
N GLY A 132 27.26 25.51 -25.06
CA GLY A 132 28.12 25.19 -23.91
C GLY A 132 29.63 25.11 -24.17
N SER A 133 30.13 25.59 -25.31
CA SER A 133 31.57 25.49 -25.62
C SER A 133 32.46 26.49 -24.86
N LEU A 134 31.93 27.34 -23.98
CA LEU A 134 32.73 28.30 -23.23
C LEU A 134 32.22 28.47 -21.80
N GLY A 135 32.96 27.89 -20.86
CA GLY A 135 33.00 28.37 -19.47
C GLY A 135 32.28 27.51 -18.44
N GLY A 136 33.05 27.10 -17.42
CA GLY A 136 32.52 26.92 -16.08
C GLY A 136 32.40 25.48 -15.61
N SER A 137 33.52 24.92 -15.17
CA SER A 137 33.53 23.85 -14.17
C SER A 137 32.75 24.33 -12.93
N SER A 138 31.63 23.71 -12.62
CA SER A 138 30.96 23.85 -11.33
C SER A 138 30.44 22.48 -10.90
N SER A 139 31.25 21.82 -10.09
CA SER A 139 30.91 20.60 -9.36
C SER A 139 29.99 20.99 -8.20
N GLN A 140 28.74 21.31 -8.49
CA GLN A 140 27.73 21.49 -7.45
C GLN A 140 27.18 20.10 -7.08
N ALA A 141 27.85 19.46 -6.13
CA ALA A 141 27.30 18.34 -5.37
C ALA A 141 26.03 18.83 -4.68
N THR A 142 24.88 18.62 -5.33
CA THR A 142 23.59 18.77 -4.66
C THR A 142 23.53 17.67 -3.62
N MET A 143 23.71 18.00 -2.34
CA MET A 143 23.24 17.14 -1.27
C MET A 143 21.73 17.00 -1.43
N ARG A 144 21.30 15.99 -2.20
CA ARG A 144 19.90 15.59 -2.24
C ARG A 144 19.62 15.05 -0.85
N LYS A 145 18.83 15.79 -0.06
CA LYS A 145 18.19 15.25 1.13
C LYS A 145 17.61 13.88 0.75
N PRO A 146 17.89 12.81 1.51
CA PRO A 146 17.29 11.51 1.26
C PRO A 146 15.77 11.72 1.16
N GLN A 147 15.19 11.42 0.00
CA GLN A 147 13.75 11.48 -0.11
C GLN A 147 13.22 10.41 0.84
N ALA A 148 12.43 10.84 1.83
CA ALA A 148 11.82 9.94 2.80
C ALA A 148 11.18 8.76 2.08
N SER A 149 11.39 7.54 2.57
CA SER A 149 10.87 6.37 1.90
C SER A 149 9.32 6.44 1.84
N PRO A 150 8.71 5.81 0.83
CA PRO A 150 7.25 5.70 0.75
C PRO A 150 6.62 5.08 2.00
N LEU A 151 7.33 4.19 2.71
CA LEU A 151 6.84 3.50 3.90
C LEU A 151 7.13 4.22 5.22
N ARG A 152 7.87 5.34 5.20
CA ARG A 152 8.20 6.08 6.42
C ARG A 152 6.96 6.42 7.25
N ALA A 153 5.86 6.84 6.61
CA ALA A 153 4.61 7.13 7.31
C ALA A 153 4.00 5.90 7.99
N LEU A 154 4.15 4.72 7.38
CA LEU A 154 3.67 3.46 7.96
C LEU A 154 4.54 3.06 9.15
N PHE A 155 5.87 3.18 9.05
CA PHE A 155 6.77 2.86 10.16
C PHE A 155 6.61 3.85 11.31
N GLU A 156 6.49 5.15 11.04
CA GLU A 156 6.18 6.16 12.06
C GLU A 156 4.85 5.85 12.77
N ALA A 157 3.84 5.39 12.03
CA ALA A 157 2.58 4.92 12.61
C ALA A 157 2.75 3.68 13.51
N MET A 158 3.66 2.77 13.17
CA MET A 158 3.93 1.56 13.97
C MET A 158 4.74 1.85 15.24
N ILE A 159 5.57 2.88 15.24
CA ILE A 159 6.40 3.29 16.39
C ILE A 159 5.59 4.12 17.40
N ASP A 160 4.42 4.64 17.00
CA ASP A 160 3.49 5.36 17.88
C ASP A 160 3.06 4.46 19.06
N GLN A 161 3.17 4.97 20.29
CA GLN A 161 2.84 4.20 21.51
C GLN A 161 1.37 3.78 21.59
N HIS A 162 0.51 4.42 20.81
CA HIS A 162 -0.91 4.08 20.71
C HIS A 162 -1.22 3.09 19.60
N CYS A 163 -0.23 2.69 18.81
CA CYS A 163 -0.38 1.67 17.78
C CYS A 163 -0.46 0.29 18.40
N GLY A 164 -1.55 -0.42 18.14
CA GLY A 164 -1.76 -1.79 18.61
C GLY A 164 -1.10 -2.88 17.75
N LEU A 165 -0.39 -2.50 16.68
CA LEU A 165 0.16 -3.43 15.71
C LEU A 165 1.36 -4.16 16.32
N HIS A 166 1.22 -5.47 16.51
CA HIS A 166 2.28 -6.26 17.15
C HIS A 166 3.27 -6.87 16.15
N SER A 167 2.86 -7.06 14.90
CA SER A 167 3.69 -7.67 13.86
C SER A 167 3.36 -7.12 12.47
N LEU A 168 4.43 -6.95 11.69
CA LEU A 168 4.38 -6.67 10.26
C LEU A 168 5.12 -7.79 9.53
N THR A 169 4.41 -8.50 8.66
CA THR A 169 4.97 -9.58 7.84
C THR A 169 4.99 -9.17 6.37
N LEU A 170 6.16 -9.22 5.73
CA LEU A 170 6.35 -8.96 4.31
C LEU A 170 6.72 -10.28 3.61
N CYS A 171 5.83 -10.80 2.76
CA CYS A 171 6.05 -12.05 2.03
C CYS A 171 6.13 -11.78 0.52
N ARG A 172 7.26 -12.05 -0.14
CA ARG A 172 7.43 -11.87 -1.60
C ARG A 172 7.13 -10.45 -2.09
N CYS A 173 7.27 -9.43 -1.24
CA CYS A 173 7.03 -8.04 -1.61
C CYS A 173 8.20 -7.46 -2.42
N ARG A 174 7.89 -6.61 -3.41
CA ARG A 174 8.88 -5.83 -4.16
C ARG A 174 9.06 -4.47 -3.48
N LEU A 175 10.11 -4.35 -2.68
CA LEU A 175 10.45 -3.13 -1.92
C LEU A 175 11.62 -2.41 -2.60
N PRO A 176 11.61 -1.07 -2.70
CA PRO A 176 12.77 -0.31 -3.14
C PRO A 176 13.87 -0.31 -2.06
N ASP A 177 15.13 -0.23 -2.45
CA ASP A 177 16.29 -0.27 -1.53
C ASP A 177 16.23 0.78 -0.41
N SER A 178 15.59 1.92 -0.65
CA SER A 178 15.38 2.97 0.34
C SER A 178 14.51 2.52 1.53
N VAL A 179 13.62 1.55 1.33
CA VAL A 179 12.80 0.97 2.40
C VAL A 179 13.63 0.04 3.28
N CYS A 180 14.59 -0.68 2.69
CA CYS A 180 15.46 -1.58 3.46
C CYS A 180 16.30 -0.82 4.51
N GLN A 181 16.60 0.46 4.25
CA GLN A 181 17.30 1.34 5.21
C GLN A 181 16.41 1.77 6.39
N ASP A 182 15.09 1.82 6.20
CA ASP A 182 14.15 2.19 7.26
C ASP A 182 13.78 0.99 8.16
N LEU A 183 14.13 -0.23 7.75
CA LEU A 183 13.88 -1.48 8.48
C LEU A 183 15.06 -1.91 9.38
N SER A 184 16.21 -1.27 9.25
CA SER A 184 17.44 -1.54 10.03
C SER A 184 17.57 -0.63 11.23
#